data_AF-A0A084AVJ4-F1
#
_entry.id   AF-A0A084AVJ4-F1
#
_cell.length_a   1.000
_cell.length_b   1.000
_cell.length_c   1.000
_cell.angle_alpha   90.00
_cell.angle_beta   90.00
_cell.angle_gamma   90.00
#
_symmetry.space_group_name_H-M   'P 1'
#
loop_
_entity.id
_entity.type
_entity.pdbx_description
1 polymer ?
#
loop_
_entity_poly.entity_id
_entity_poly.type
_entity_poly.pdbx_seq_one_letter_code
_entity_poly.pdbx_strand_id
1 'polypeptide(L)'
;MAPVGHAETFAHLRELYGRYYPADVEAKRSFYSAECAQICRSDPTYAAQNSDGIVAYLYDTGERFKDLISTSPTKKSFYTVRPLTDEESLDFGTEEHVRPAGFASVKELRDKALREEWLGQRVDLWDDDGQGTGLLVKVQYWWRLEDSNDGAHGQVWKQILHDILYLGRVDGTEGSEGGLTCGR
;
A
#
# COMPACT_ATOMS: atom_id res chain seq x y z
N MET A 1 -2.24 -12.06 -27.75
CA MET A 1 -0.90 -11.86 -27.16
C MET A 1 -1.04 -10.71 -26.18
N ALA A 2 -0.96 -10.95 -24.87
CA ALA A 2 -0.89 -9.85 -23.91
C ALA A 2 0.43 -9.08 -24.16
N PRO A 3 0.44 -7.74 -24.15
CA PRO A 3 1.65 -6.97 -24.43
C PRO A 3 2.71 -7.32 -23.39
N VAL A 4 3.92 -7.58 -23.88
CA VAL A 4 5.09 -8.05 -23.12
C VAL A 4 5.45 -7.11 -21.94
N GLY A 5 4.99 -5.86 -21.94
CA GLY A 5 5.32 -4.86 -20.92
C GLY A 5 4.60 -4.94 -19.57
N HIS A 6 3.38 -5.47 -19.48
CA HIS A 6 2.64 -5.45 -18.19
C HIS A 6 3.23 -6.43 -17.16
N ALA A 7 3.57 -7.64 -17.58
CA ALA A 7 4.13 -8.66 -16.68
C ALA A 7 5.51 -8.25 -16.12
N GLU A 8 6.37 -7.68 -16.96
CA GLU A 8 7.68 -7.15 -16.56
C GLU A 8 7.53 -5.94 -15.62
N THR A 9 6.59 -5.04 -15.90
CA THR A 9 6.28 -3.90 -15.03
C THR A 9 5.81 -4.38 -13.66
N PHE A 10 4.90 -5.34 -13.59
CA PHE A 10 4.43 -5.87 -12.30
C PHE A 10 5.50 -6.66 -11.55
N ALA A 11 6.38 -7.38 -12.25
CA ALA A 11 7.54 -8.00 -11.62
C ALA A 11 8.44 -6.94 -10.97
N HIS A 12 8.70 -5.84 -11.66
CA HIS A 12 9.47 -4.70 -11.14
C HIS A 12 8.79 -4.02 -9.94
N LEU A 13 7.49 -3.75 -10.02
CA LEU A 13 6.74 -3.17 -8.90
C LEU A 13 6.73 -4.09 -7.67
N ARG A 14 6.67 -5.42 -7.87
CA ARG A 14 6.78 -6.40 -6.78
C ARG A 14 8.17 -6.35 -6.12
N GLU A 15 9.23 -6.22 -6.90
CA GLU A 15 10.59 -6.04 -6.36
C GLU A 15 10.74 -4.71 -5.60
N LEU A 16 10.12 -3.63 -6.10
CA LEU A 16 10.05 -2.36 -5.38
C LEU A 16 9.32 -2.51 -4.05
N TYR A 17 8.17 -3.18 -4.01
CA TYR A 17 7.47 -3.46 -2.76
C TYR A 17 8.34 -4.28 -1.79
N GLY A 18 9.07 -5.29 -2.28
CA GLY A 18 9.98 -6.09 -1.46
C GLY A 18 11.14 -5.30 -0.85
N ARG A 19 11.54 -4.18 -1.46
CA ARG A 19 12.50 -3.21 -0.88
C ARG A 19 11.84 -2.21 0.05
N TYR A 20 10.64 -1.76 -0.30
CA TYR A 20 9.83 -0.83 0.49
C TYR A 20 9.44 -1.42 1.84
N TYR A 21 8.93 -2.66 1.87
CA TYR A 21 8.38 -3.28 3.06
C TYR A 21 9.34 -3.27 4.26
N PRO A 22 10.58 -3.80 4.16
CA PRO A 22 11.52 -3.85 5.28
C PRO A 22 12.25 -2.52 5.53
N ALA A 23 12.07 -1.50 4.69
CA ALA A 23 12.70 -0.20 4.90
C ALA A 23 12.16 0.45 6.18
N ASP A 24 13.03 1.16 6.91
CA ASP A 24 12.61 2.00 8.03
C ASP A 24 11.71 3.15 7.55
N VAL A 25 11.01 3.79 8.49
CA VAL A 25 9.99 4.81 8.19
C VAL A 25 10.55 5.98 7.37
N GLU A 26 11.79 6.42 7.61
CA GLU A 26 12.40 7.51 6.85
C GLU A 26 12.82 7.05 5.45
N ALA A 27 13.41 5.85 5.34
CA ALA A 27 13.79 5.27 4.06
C ALA A 27 12.58 5.03 3.14
N LYS A 28 11.39 4.75 3.70
CA LYS A 28 10.14 4.62 2.93
C LYS A 28 9.77 5.86 2.13
N ARG A 29 10.17 7.06 2.57
CA ARG A 29 9.93 8.33 1.84
C ARG A 29 10.45 8.29 0.41
N SER A 30 11.54 7.56 0.17
CA SER A 30 12.13 7.42 -1.16
C SER A 30 11.22 6.68 -2.16
N PHE A 31 10.22 5.95 -1.69
CA PHE A 31 9.24 5.25 -2.53
C PHE A 31 8.00 6.10 -2.80
N TYR A 32 7.79 7.18 -2.05
CA TYR A 32 6.60 8.02 -2.16
C TYR A 32 6.79 9.12 -3.18
N SER A 33 5.74 9.39 -3.93
CA SER A 33 5.56 10.69 -4.56
C SER A 33 5.41 11.78 -3.50
N ALA A 34 5.78 13.01 -3.84
CA ALA A 34 5.49 14.16 -2.99
C ALA A 34 3.98 14.31 -2.72
N GLU A 35 3.15 13.90 -3.68
CA GLU A 35 1.68 13.94 -3.61
C GLU A 35 1.07 12.65 -3.06
N CYS A 36 1.88 11.72 -2.52
CA CYS A 36 1.36 10.42 -2.08
C CYS A 36 0.34 10.58 -0.96
N ALA A 37 -0.90 10.14 -1.19
CA ALA A 37 -1.98 10.20 -0.22
C ALA A 37 -2.24 8.84 0.44
N GLN A 38 -2.97 8.82 1.54
CA GLN A 38 -3.44 7.60 2.18
C GLN A 38 -4.91 7.69 2.55
N ILE A 39 -5.62 6.61 2.30
CA ILE A 39 -7.00 6.34 2.68
C ILE A 39 -6.98 5.10 3.56
N CYS A 40 -7.69 5.13 4.69
CA CYS A 40 -8.00 3.94 5.48
C CYS A 40 -9.51 3.79 5.59
N ARG A 41 -10.02 2.74 4.95
CA ARG A 41 -11.45 2.40 4.92
C ARG A 41 -11.93 1.71 6.19
N SER A 42 -11.01 1.16 6.99
CA SER A 42 -11.33 0.56 8.30
C SER A 42 -11.57 1.61 9.37
N ASP A 43 -12.38 1.27 10.38
CA ASP A 43 -12.62 2.09 11.57
C ASP A 43 -11.55 1.78 12.66
N PRO A 44 -10.92 2.78 13.30
CA PRO A 44 -11.00 4.22 13.04
C PRO A 44 -10.47 4.59 11.66
N THR A 45 -11.25 5.41 10.95
CA THR A 45 -10.81 5.94 9.65
C THR A 45 -9.62 6.87 9.85
N TYR A 46 -8.66 6.77 8.93
CA TYR A 46 -7.49 7.63 8.87
C TYR A 46 -7.23 8.04 7.43
N ALA A 47 -6.78 9.28 7.24
CA ALA A 47 -6.34 9.73 5.93
C ALA A 47 -5.14 10.67 6.05
N ALA A 48 -4.29 10.64 5.04
CA ALA A 48 -3.19 11.58 4.86
C ALA A 48 -3.26 12.16 3.46
N GLN A 49 -3.01 13.47 3.35
CA GLN A 49 -3.06 14.19 2.06
C GLN A 49 -1.71 14.20 1.34
N ASN A 50 -0.64 13.79 2.02
CA ASN A 50 0.73 13.78 1.51
C ASN A 50 1.61 12.78 2.29
N SER A 51 2.82 12.57 1.75
CA SER A 51 3.80 11.63 2.30
C SER A 51 4.25 11.96 3.73
N ASP A 52 4.30 13.23 4.10
CA ASP A 52 4.62 13.65 5.48
C ASP A 52 3.55 13.18 6.47
N GLY A 53 2.27 13.30 6.11
CA GLY A 53 1.17 12.79 6.92
C GLY A 53 1.17 11.26 7.03
N ILE A 54 1.59 10.56 5.97
CA ILE A 54 1.75 9.10 6.01
C ILE A 54 2.86 8.71 6.99
N VAL A 55 4.01 9.36 6.91
CA VAL A 55 5.16 9.09 7.79
C VAL A 55 4.83 9.40 9.25
N ALA A 56 4.19 10.53 9.53
CA ALA A 56 3.73 10.87 10.86
C ALA A 56 2.80 9.79 11.44
N TYR A 57 1.90 9.24 10.61
CA TYR A 57 1.03 8.14 11.01
C TYR A 57 1.79 6.84 11.25
N LEU A 58 2.79 6.49 10.45
CA LEU A 58 3.60 5.29 10.69
C LEU A 58 4.30 5.35 12.06
N TYR A 59 4.76 6.54 12.47
CA TYR A 59 5.29 6.75 13.82
C TYR A 59 4.22 6.63 14.91
N ASP A 60 3.04 7.23 14.72
CA ASP A 60 1.94 7.19 15.71
C ASP A 60 1.31 5.79 15.82
N THR A 61 1.18 5.05 14.71
CA THR A 61 0.63 3.70 14.69
C THR A 61 1.52 2.66 15.32
N GLY A 62 2.84 2.80 15.18
CA GLY A 62 3.79 1.99 15.95
C GLY A 62 3.54 2.05 17.45
N GLU A 63 2.97 3.14 17.96
CA GLU A 63 2.54 3.29 19.35
C GLU A 63 1.10 2.80 19.57
N ARG A 64 0.15 3.15 18.70
CA ARG A 64 -1.29 2.80 18.88
C ARG A 64 -1.61 1.33 18.69
N PHE A 65 -0.89 0.64 17.81
CA PHE A 65 -1.10 -0.77 17.52
C PHE A 65 -0.21 -1.69 18.36
N LYS A 66 0.53 -1.17 19.36
CA LYS A 66 1.36 -2.00 20.25
C LYS A 66 0.60 -3.18 20.87
N ASP A 67 -0.68 -2.99 21.16
CA ASP A 67 -1.53 -4.03 21.77
C ASP A 67 -2.03 -5.07 20.75
N LEU A 68 -2.04 -4.73 19.45
CA LEU A 68 -2.38 -5.64 18.34
C LEU A 68 -1.13 -6.27 17.70
N ILE A 69 0.02 -5.64 17.89
CA ILE A 69 1.34 -6.11 17.46
C ILE A 69 1.87 -6.98 18.61
N SER A 70 1.61 -8.28 18.54
CA SER A 70 2.19 -9.26 19.48
C SER A 70 3.70 -9.07 19.58
N THR A 71 4.23 -8.90 20.80
CA THR A 71 5.67 -8.76 21.09
C THR A 71 6.37 -10.13 21.17
N SER A 72 5.75 -11.18 20.63
CA SER A 72 6.31 -12.53 20.67
C SER A 72 7.64 -12.59 19.90
N PRO A 73 8.71 -13.17 20.49
CA PRO A 73 9.98 -13.37 19.81
C PRO A 73 9.92 -14.39 18.65
N THR A 74 8.77 -15.07 18.44
CA THR A 74 8.55 -16.00 17.31
C THR A 74 7.79 -15.37 16.14
N LYS A 75 7.50 -14.06 16.20
CA LYS A 75 6.71 -13.35 15.21
C LYS A 75 7.36 -13.43 13.82
N LYS A 76 6.64 -14.01 12.86
CA LYS A 76 6.99 -13.95 11.45
C LYS A 76 5.99 -13.07 10.74
N SER A 77 6.46 -12.12 9.96
CA SER A 77 5.60 -11.32 9.10
C SER A 77 5.60 -11.90 7.69
N PHE A 78 4.47 -11.86 7.02
CA PHE A 78 4.28 -12.41 5.68
C PHE A 78 3.54 -11.40 4.83
N TYR A 79 3.77 -11.44 3.53
CA TYR A 79 2.96 -10.66 2.61
C TYR A 79 2.74 -11.38 1.28
N THR A 80 1.65 -11.03 0.60
CA THR A 80 1.42 -11.32 -0.81
C THR A 80 1.44 -10.04 -1.62
N VAL A 81 1.79 -10.13 -2.90
CA VAL A 81 1.67 -9.02 -3.84
C VAL A 81 1.12 -9.56 -5.15
N ARG A 82 0.08 -8.93 -5.68
CA ARG A 82 -0.42 -9.19 -7.04
C ARG A 82 -0.90 -7.89 -7.71
N PRO A 83 -1.04 -7.86 -9.03
CA PRO A 83 -1.77 -6.80 -9.72
C PRO A 83 -3.21 -6.69 -9.20
N LEU A 84 -3.79 -5.49 -9.25
CA LEU A 84 -5.25 -5.32 -9.10
C LEU A 84 -5.98 -5.98 -10.27
N THR A 85 -7.18 -6.50 -10.01
CA THR A 85 -8.12 -6.87 -11.07
C THR A 85 -8.69 -5.62 -11.74
N ASP A 86 -9.34 -5.79 -12.89
CA ASP A 86 -10.01 -4.67 -13.58
C ASP A 86 -11.08 -4.01 -12.68
N GLU A 87 -11.79 -4.79 -11.88
CA GLU A 87 -12.80 -4.26 -10.93
C GLU A 87 -12.14 -3.48 -9.78
N GLU A 88 -11.11 -4.06 -9.15
CA GLU A 88 -10.36 -3.38 -8.08
C GLU A 88 -9.69 -2.10 -8.60
N SER A 89 -9.23 -2.09 -9.85
CA SER A 89 -8.61 -0.92 -10.48
C SER A 89 -9.56 0.27 -10.67
N LEU A 90 -10.85 0.08 -10.41
CA LEU A 90 -11.87 1.13 -10.47
C LEU A 90 -12.48 1.42 -9.10
N ASP A 91 -12.18 0.62 -8.07
CA ASP A 91 -12.72 0.75 -6.72
C ASP A 91 -11.83 1.61 -5.83
N PHE A 92 -12.17 2.90 -5.69
CA PHE A 92 -11.55 3.83 -4.75
C PHE A 92 -12.43 4.08 -3.50
N GLY A 93 -13.41 3.21 -3.23
CA GLY A 93 -14.29 3.33 -2.08
C GLY A 93 -15.40 4.38 -2.25
N THR A 94 -15.60 5.21 -1.23
CA THR A 94 -16.71 6.17 -1.14
C THR A 94 -16.19 7.59 -0.94
N GLU A 95 -17.09 8.57 -1.09
CA GLU A 95 -16.80 9.99 -0.83
C GLU A 95 -16.29 10.23 0.61
N GLU A 96 -16.79 9.47 1.57
CA GLU A 96 -16.36 9.55 2.98
C GLU A 96 -14.91 9.08 3.17
N HIS A 97 -14.43 8.18 2.32
CA HIS A 97 -13.05 7.70 2.34
C HIS A 97 -12.08 8.67 1.65
N VAL A 98 -12.44 9.18 0.47
CA VAL A 98 -11.50 9.95 -0.37
C VAL A 98 -11.38 11.43 0.04
N ARG A 99 -12.45 12.03 0.59
CA ARG A 99 -12.45 13.47 0.94
C ARG A 99 -11.47 13.83 2.05
N PRO A 100 -11.35 13.05 3.14
CA PRO A 100 -10.30 13.29 4.15
C PRO A 100 -8.88 13.21 3.58
N ALA A 101 -8.65 12.38 2.55
CA ALA A 101 -7.37 12.26 1.85
C ALA A 101 -7.08 13.41 0.87
N GLY A 102 -7.99 14.39 0.76
CA GLY A 102 -7.78 15.62 -0.01
C GLY A 102 -8.39 15.60 -1.42
N PHE A 103 -9.08 14.53 -1.81
CA PHE A 103 -9.78 14.47 -3.09
C PHE A 103 -11.18 15.08 -2.99
N ALA A 104 -11.64 15.73 -4.05
CA ALA A 104 -12.98 16.31 -4.13
C ALA A 104 -14.06 15.23 -4.31
N SER A 105 -13.75 14.16 -5.05
CA SER A 105 -14.67 13.03 -5.24
C SER A 105 -14.00 11.72 -5.68
N VAL A 106 -14.72 10.60 -5.55
CA VAL A 106 -14.27 9.29 -6.09
C VAL A 106 -14.10 9.36 -7.60
N LYS A 107 -14.99 10.07 -8.29
CA LYS A 107 -14.91 10.28 -9.74
C LYS A 107 -13.63 11.01 -10.11
N GLU A 108 -13.31 12.10 -9.41
CA GLU A 108 -12.09 12.88 -9.67
C GLU A 108 -10.83 12.04 -9.43
N LEU A 109 -10.78 11.26 -8.35
CA LEU A 109 -9.66 10.35 -8.09
C LEU A 109 -9.50 9.28 -9.19
N ARG A 110 -10.60 8.67 -9.62
CA ARG A 110 -10.59 7.71 -10.73
C ARG A 110 -10.13 8.36 -12.05
N ASP A 111 -10.68 9.53 -12.39
CA ASP A 111 -10.30 10.27 -13.60
C ASP A 111 -8.82 10.67 -13.55
N LYS A 112 -8.28 10.99 -12.36
CA LYS A 112 -6.86 11.25 -12.13
C LYS A 112 -6.01 9.99 -12.35
N ALA A 113 -6.40 8.86 -11.77
CA ALA A 113 -5.70 7.59 -11.92
C ALA A 113 -5.61 7.13 -13.39
N LEU A 114 -6.69 7.31 -14.16
CA LEU A 114 -6.72 7.02 -15.59
C LEU A 114 -5.83 7.95 -16.40
N ARG A 115 -5.90 9.26 -16.14
CA ARG A 115 -5.11 10.27 -16.86
C ARG A 115 -3.61 10.12 -16.61
N GLU A 116 -3.22 9.70 -15.42
CA GLU A 116 -1.83 9.56 -14.99
C GLU A 116 -1.34 8.10 -15.07
N GLU A 117 -2.13 7.22 -15.69
CA GLU A 117 -1.76 5.81 -15.96
C GLU A 117 -1.29 5.05 -14.72
N TRP A 118 -2.02 5.21 -13.60
CA TRP A 118 -1.67 4.55 -12.35
C TRP A 118 -1.78 3.02 -12.46
N LEU A 119 -0.80 2.32 -11.88
CA LEU A 119 -0.79 0.88 -11.76
C LEU A 119 -1.00 0.46 -10.32
N GLY A 120 -2.04 -0.33 -10.07
CA GLY A 120 -2.38 -0.82 -8.74
C GLY A 120 -1.78 -2.18 -8.42
N GLN A 121 -1.41 -2.37 -7.15
CA GLN A 121 -1.04 -3.65 -6.56
C GLN A 121 -1.89 -3.93 -5.33
N ARG A 122 -2.42 -5.15 -5.24
CA ARG A 122 -3.01 -5.68 -4.00
C ARG A 122 -1.91 -6.27 -3.15
N VAL A 123 -1.90 -5.89 -1.89
CA VAL A 123 -1.00 -6.42 -0.86
C VAL A 123 -1.81 -6.82 0.35
N ASP A 124 -1.65 -8.06 0.78
CA ASP A 124 -2.06 -8.49 2.10
C ASP A 124 -0.79 -8.72 2.92
N LEU A 125 -0.70 -8.08 4.08
CA LEU A 125 0.40 -8.15 5.04
C LEU A 125 -0.15 -8.69 6.35
N TRP A 126 0.47 -9.70 6.93
CA TRP A 126 0.06 -10.18 8.22
C TRP A 126 1.22 -10.69 9.07
N ASP A 127 0.95 -10.74 10.35
CA ASP A 127 1.83 -11.35 11.33
C ASP A 127 1.27 -12.70 11.75
N ASP A 128 2.12 -13.71 11.79
CA ASP A 128 1.82 -14.99 12.44
C ASP A 128 2.51 -15.03 13.81
N ASP A 129 1.69 -15.06 14.85
CA ASP A 129 2.12 -15.25 16.24
C ASP A 129 1.83 -16.65 16.78
N GLY A 130 1.30 -17.55 15.94
CA GLY A 130 0.86 -18.89 16.30
C GLY A 130 -0.38 -18.94 17.20
N GLN A 131 -1.00 -17.80 17.50
CA GLN A 131 -2.14 -17.67 18.42
C GLN A 131 -3.39 -17.09 17.74
N GLY A 132 -3.27 -16.69 16.47
CA GLY A 132 -4.37 -16.06 15.73
C GLY A 132 -4.67 -14.65 16.19
N THR A 133 -3.72 -13.99 16.87
CA THR A 133 -3.85 -12.60 17.34
C THR A 133 -3.01 -11.61 16.53
N GLY A 134 -2.36 -12.08 15.48
CA GLY A 134 -1.55 -11.24 14.60
C GLY A 134 -2.36 -10.16 13.89
N LEU A 135 -1.67 -9.10 13.48
CA LEU A 135 -2.22 -8.02 12.66
C LEU A 135 -2.35 -8.50 11.21
N LEU A 136 -3.43 -8.10 10.54
CA LEU A 136 -3.65 -8.23 9.11
C LEU A 136 -3.96 -6.84 8.54
N VAL A 137 -3.26 -6.50 7.47
CA VAL A 137 -3.43 -5.26 6.71
C VAL A 137 -3.66 -5.63 5.25
N LYS A 138 -4.78 -5.21 4.67
CA LYS A 138 -5.06 -5.36 3.24
C LYS A 138 -5.02 -3.98 2.60
N VAL A 139 -4.17 -3.80 1.61
CA VAL A 139 -3.89 -2.48 1.01
C VAL A 139 -3.85 -2.59 -0.50
N GLN A 140 -4.40 -1.59 -1.18
CA GLN A 140 -4.09 -1.32 -2.57
C GLN A 140 -3.06 -0.20 -2.65
N TYR A 141 -1.86 -0.53 -3.14
CA TYR A 141 -0.83 0.46 -3.43
C TYR A 141 -0.93 0.83 -4.90
N TRP A 142 -1.04 2.13 -5.15
CA TRP A 142 -1.08 2.66 -6.49
C TRP A 142 0.25 3.33 -6.81
N TRP A 143 0.74 3.08 -8.02
CA TRP A 143 2.05 3.52 -8.48
C TRP A 143 1.90 4.34 -9.75
N ARG A 144 2.72 5.39 -9.89
CA ARG A 144 2.91 6.08 -11.16
C ARG A 144 4.39 6.23 -11.48
N LEU A 145 4.67 6.40 -12.75
CA LEU A 145 6.01 6.70 -13.23
C LEU A 145 6.23 8.22 -13.14
N GLU A 146 7.29 8.65 -12.46
CA GLU A 146 7.66 10.06 -12.29
C GLU A 146 9.06 10.31 -12.85
N ASP A 147 9.36 11.56 -13.21
CA ASP A 147 10.73 11.95 -13.55
C ASP A 147 11.64 11.88 -12.31
N SER A 148 12.85 11.35 -12.48
CA SER A 148 13.84 11.29 -11.42
C SER A 148 14.36 12.68 -11.08
N ASN A 149 14.28 13.05 -9.79
CA ASN A 149 14.80 14.33 -9.28
C ASN A 149 16.28 14.23 -8.86
N ASP A 150 16.86 13.04 -8.95
CA ASP A 150 18.13 12.60 -8.41
C ASP A 150 19.32 12.97 -9.33
N GLY A 151 19.06 13.74 -10.40
CA GLY A 151 20.04 14.08 -11.43
C GLY A 151 20.35 12.95 -12.41
N ALA A 152 19.79 11.75 -12.20
CA ALA A 152 19.78 10.68 -13.18
C ALA A 152 18.72 11.00 -14.26
N HIS A 153 19.11 11.08 -15.52
CA HIS A 153 18.13 11.16 -16.60
C HIS A 153 17.34 9.84 -16.66
N GLY A 154 16.07 9.88 -16.28
CA GLY A 154 15.21 8.70 -16.32
C GLY A 154 13.93 8.88 -15.52
N GLN A 155 13.08 7.87 -15.60
CA GLN A 155 11.84 7.80 -14.86
C GLN A 155 11.93 6.76 -13.74
N VAL A 156 11.24 7.00 -12.63
CA VAL A 156 11.20 6.14 -11.45
C VAL A 156 9.77 5.89 -11.01
N TRP A 157 9.48 4.66 -10.59
CA TRP A 157 8.17 4.32 -10.05
C TRP A 157 8.04 4.83 -8.62
N LYS A 158 6.93 5.50 -8.34
CA LYS A 158 6.60 6.06 -7.03
C LYS A 158 5.19 5.65 -6.61
N GLN A 159 5.01 5.34 -5.33
CA GLN A 159 3.71 5.18 -4.72
C GLN A 159 3.02 6.54 -4.65
N ILE A 160 1.77 6.61 -5.09
CA ILE A 160 0.98 7.85 -5.12
C ILE A 160 -0.30 7.78 -4.27
N LEU A 161 -0.73 6.58 -3.89
CA LEU A 161 -1.90 6.38 -3.05
C LEU A 161 -1.77 5.04 -2.33
N HIS A 162 -1.95 5.08 -1.01
CA HIS A 162 -2.14 3.90 -0.17
C HIS A 162 -3.61 3.81 0.19
N ASP A 163 -4.31 2.79 -0.27
CA ASP A 163 -5.71 2.56 0.06
C ASP A 163 -5.83 1.31 0.95
N ILE A 164 -5.82 1.55 2.26
CA ILE A 164 -5.93 0.52 3.29
C ILE A 164 -7.39 0.10 3.39
N LEU A 165 -7.68 -1.09 2.89
CA LEU A 165 -9.02 -1.67 2.88
C LEU A 165 -9.37 -2.30 4.22
N TYR A 166 -8.39 -2.95 4.85
CA TYR A 166 -8.55 -3.63 6.12
C TYR A 166 -7.34 -3.38 7.00
N LEU A 167 -7.58 -3.08 8.28
CA LEU A 167 -6.57 -3.01 9.33
C LEU A 167 -7.18 -3.60 10.61
N GLY A 168 -6.70 -4.78 11.01
CA GLY A 168 -7.27 -5.50 12.15
C GLY A 168 -6.55 -6.79 12.46
N ARG A 169 -7.21 -7.72 13.13
CA ARG A 169 -6.64 -9.05 13.42
C ARG A 169 -6.70 -9.95 12.18
N VAL A 170 -5.85 -10.96 12.13
CA VAL A 170 -5.99 -12.06 11.17
C VAL A 170 -7.40 -12.64 11.21
N ASP A 171 -7.98 -12.84 10.02
CA ASP A 171 -9.37 -13.24 9.83
C ASP A 171 -9.51 -14.59 9.11
N GLY A 172 -8.39 -15.26 8.81
CA GLY A 172 -8.33 -16.54 8.10
C GLY A 172 -8.34 -16.40 6.57
N THR A 173 -8.30 -15.18 6.04
CA THR A 173 -8.20 -14.91 4.60
C THR A 173 -6.81 -14.43 4.17
N GLU A 174 -5.86 -14.35 5.11
CA GLU A 174 -4.50 -13.96 4.81
C GLU A 174 -3.86 -14.86 3.73
N GLY A 175 -3.25 -14.23 2.74
CA GLY A 175 -2.54 -14.94 1.67
C GLY A 175 -3.42 -15.68 0.66
N SER A 176 -4.76 -15.64 0.77
CA SER A 176 -5.66 -16.25 -0.23
C SER A 176 -5.56 -15.57 -1.60
N GLU A 177 -5.06 -14.34 -1.63
CA GLU A 177 -5.09 -13.45 -2.78
C GLU A 177 -3.76 -13.39 -3.57
N GLY A 178 -2.70 -14.14 -3.26
CA GLY A 178 -1.46 -14.03 -4.03
C GLY A 178 -0.31 -14.98 -3.67
N GLY A 179 0.85 -14.77 -4.30
CA GLY A 179 2.07 -15.55 -4.05
C GLY A 179 2.71 -15.17 -2.72
N LEU A 180 2.70 -16.11 -1.76
CA LEU A 180 3.27 -15.96 -0.42
C LEU A 180 4.75 -15.59 -0.43
N THR A 181 5.11 -14.50 0.25
CA THR A 181 6.49 -14.10 0.52
C THR A 181 6.70 -13.94 2.02
N CYS A 182 7.79 -14.51 2.54
CA CYS A 182 8.18 -14.35 3.93
C CYS A 182 8.81 -12.95 4.13
N GLY A 183 8.16 -12.10 4.90
CA GLY A 183 8.79 -10.93 5.52
C GLY A 183 9.80 -11.41 6.58
N ARG A 184 10.88 -10.67 6.78
CA ARG A 184 11.88 -11.02 7.80
C ARG A 184 11.39 -10.69 9.20
#